data_AF-A0A291DJ45-F1
#
_entry.id   AF-A0A291DJ45-F1
#
_cell.length_a   1.000
_cell.length_b   1.000
_cell.length_c   1.000
_cell.angle_alpha   90.00
_cell.angle_beta   90.00
_cell.angle_gamma   90.00
#
_symmetry.space_group_name_H-M   'P 1'
#
loop_
_entity.id
_entity.type
_entity.pdbx_description
1 polymer ?
#
loop_
_entity_poly.entity_id
_entity_poly.type
_entity_poly.pdbx_seq_one_letter_code
_entity_poly.pdbx_strand_id
1 'polypeptide(L)'
;MTKRKVAKLFIIYFFSVVFILYFLFFFKDFTYLDLSIGLGFLANFLLCFIFLVFAKLNISTYKVCYYFILIFLVMAPYSQIISDYAPWGEYLTKSEIIETNLIILVFQITFFVSYLYSQRKILSNPFPRLDKTIRTNNKYVSYYMLFAIICFPIGVWLFGFNNLFTKNNLWDDGDSFLFLIEFLVRSTPVIVLSILLNTRKSKVAIKPRLLNLKIIVLTIISILLNFPVSLSRFLSGTVYLGLIISFLKDKFWKRKLFDVMVIFSITIIFPLFTLFKRFDLIEGFQNISNFSFGNFNNVDFDSFTMIGRTVRYVNEHTFSYGKQLVSALLFFVPRSVIDIKGKPTSTLIAESQGFFFTNLSEPIMGEGFFNFGIIGVIIFALILGYTFCKLDYMYYYSKIENTNINYVDIIFPFSLGFVVFLFRGALQPVVVRIMGFFLPLILIFIFNNSINNSRGVKNK
;
A
#
# COMPACT_ATOMS: atom_id res chain seq x y z
N MET A 1 37.88 -14.02 -5.21
CA MET A 1 36.51 -13.92 -4.64
C MET A 1 35.54 -13.51 -5.75
N THR A 2 34.52 -14.32 -6.09
CA THR A 2 33.62 -13.99 -7.23
C THR A 2 32.94 -12.62 -7.04
N LYS A 3 32.81 -11.79 -8.11
CA LYS A 3 32.09 -10.50 -8.10
C LYS A 3 30.72 -10.55 -7.37
N ARG A 4 30.09 -11.74 -7.36
CA ARG A 4 28.82 -12.02 -6.65
C ARG A 4 28.93 -12.06 -5.12
N LYS A 5 30.04 -12.55 -4.55
CA LYS A 5 30.28 -12.59 -3.09
C LYS A 5 30.59 -11.18 -2.56
N VAL A 6 31.38 -10.40 -3.31
CA VAL A 6 31.73 -9.02 -2.97
C VAL A 6 30.48 -8.12 -2.93
N ALA A 7 29.63 -8.19 -3.97
CA ALA A 7 28.36 -7.44 -3.99
C ALA A 7 27.39 -7.85 -2.86
N LYS A 8 27.40 -9.12 -2.43
CA LYS A 8 26.56 -9.60 -1.33
C LYS A 8 27.04 -9.05 0.01
N LEU A 9 28.36 -9.03 0.25
CA LEU A 9 28.96 -8.46 1.46
C LEU A 9 28.76 -6.95 1.51
N PHE A 10 28.88 -6.25 0.38
CA PHE A 10 28.68 -4.81 0.30
C PHE A 10 27.26 -4.39 0.68
N ILE A 11 26.24 -5.08 0.17
CA ILE A 11 24.84 -4.76 0.50
C ILE A 11 24.56 -5.03 1.98
N ILE A 12 25.02 -6.16 2.51
CA ILE A 12 24.87 -6.47 3.95
C ILE A 12 25.56 -5.39 4.78
N TYR A 13 26.81 -5.04 4.46
CA TYR A 13 27.57 -4.00 5.14
C TYR A 13 26.87 -2.63 5.06
N PHE A 14 26.33 -2.27 3.90
CA PHE A 14 25.56 -1.03 3.74
C PHE A 14 24.32 -0.99 4.65
N PHE A 15 23.54 -2.08 4.70
CA PHE A 15 22.39 -2.17 5.61
C PHE A 15 22.83 -2.13 7.08
N SER A 16 23.93 -2.80 7.43
CA SER A 16 24.51 -2.73 8.77
C SER A 16 24.96 -1.32 9.13
N VAL A 17 25.56 -0.58 8.20
CA VAL A 17 26.02 0.79 8.41
C VAL A 17 24.83 1.75 8.54
N VAL A 18 23.83 1.65 7.67
CA VAL A 18 22.59 2.46 7.80
C VAL A 18 21.89 2.17 9.12
N PHE A 19 21.84 0.90 9.53
CA PHE A 19 21.33 0.50 10.84
C PHE A 19 22.14 1.10 11.99
N ILE A 20 23.47 0.99 11.95
CA ILE A 20 24.36 1.54 12.99
C ILE A 20 24.25 3.06 13.05
N LEU A 21 24.22 3.76 11.91
CA LEU A 21 24.06 5.21 11.87
C LEU A 21 22.71 5.66 12.45
N TYR A 22 21.64 4.95 12.12
CA TYR A 22 20.34 5.22 12.71
C TYR A 22 20.29 4.87 14.19
N PHE A 23 20.90 3.76 14.59
CA PHE A 23 21.00 3.34 15.99
C PHE A 23 21.80 4.38 16.82
N LEU A 24 22.89 4.90 16.28
CA LEU A 24 23.68 5.97 16.91
C LEU A 24 22.89 7.29 16.99
N PHE A 25 22.12 7.63 15.95
CA PHE A 25 21.23 8.80 15.97
C PHE A 25 20.13 8.63 17.03
N PHE A 26 19.51 7.45 17.09
CA PHE A 26 18.49 7.11 18.08
C PHE A 26 19.01 7.29 19.51
N PHE A 27 20.20 6.76 19.82
CA PHE A 27 20.75 6.85 21.18
C PHE A 27 21.31 8.22 21.57
N LYS A 28 21.67 9.09 20.61
CA LYS A 28 22.21 10.42 20.91
C LYS A 28 21.22 11.29 21.70
N ASP A 29 19.93 11.17 21.36
CA ASP A 29 18.88 12.02 21.92
C ASP A 29 18.01 11.29 22.96
N PHE A 30 18.33 10.02 23.25
CA PHE A 30 17.59 9.18 24.21
C PHE A 30 17.60 9.75 25.64
N THR A 31 18.63 10.51 26.00
CA THR A 31 18.78 11.11 27.33
C THR A 31 17.72 12.17 27.66
N TYR A 32 17.02 12.71 26.65
CA TYR A 32 16.00 13.75 26.82
C TYR A 32 14.58 13.18 26.92
N LEU A 33 14.41 11.87 26.75
CA LEU A 33 13.12 11.19 26.77
C LEU A 33 12.87 10.49 28.11
N ASP A 34 11.59 10.38 28.47
CA ASP A 34 11.15 9.48 29.53
C ASP A 34 11.56 8.04 29.20
N LEU A 35 12.16 7.34 30.17
CA LEU A 35 12.73 6.01 29.97
C LEU A 35 11.70 5.02 29.41
N SER A 36 10.45 5.12 29.87
CA SER A 36 9.34 4.27 29.43
C SER A 36 9.03 4.43 27.94
N ILE A 37 8.98 5.67 27.45
CA ILE A 37 8.76 6.02 26.05
C ILE A 37 9.94 5.55 25.21
N GLY A 38 11.16 5.83 25.66
CA GLY A 38 12.38 5.40 24.97
C GLY A 38 12.45 3.88 24.80
N LEU A 39 12.16 3.12 25.86
CA LEU A 39 12.12 1.65 25.81
C LEU A 39 11.03 1.12 24.86
N GLY A 40 9.86 1.77 24.81
CA GLY A 40 8.78 1.43 23.88
C GLY A 40 9.20 1.54 22.42
N PHE A 41 9.80 2.67 22.03
CA PHE A 41 10.32 2.87 20.67
C PHE A 41 11.47 1.91 20.36
N LEU A 42 12.39 1.69 21.31
CA LEU A 42 13.51 0.76 21.13
C LEU A 42 13.02 -0.68 20.90
N ALA A 43 12.03 -1.14 21.66
CA ALA A 43 11.45 -2.47 21.50
C ALA A 43 10.78 -2.63 20.11
N ASN A 44 9.96 -1.64 19.71
CA ASN A 44 9.33 -1.63 18.40
C ASN A 44 10.34 -1.59 17.26
N PHE A 45 11.42 -0.81 17.41
CA PHE A 45 12.53 -0.73 16.44
C PHE A 45 13.25 -2.07 16.30
N LEU A 46 13.70 -2.65 17.41
CA LEU A 46 14.48 -3.90 17.43
C LEU A 46 13.71 -5.05 16.80
N LEU A 47 12.43 -5.23 17.17
CA LEU A 47 11.59 -6.27 16.60
C LEU A 47 11.40 -6.08 15.09
N CYS A 48 11.03 -4.88 14.67
CA CYS A 48 10.83 -4.56 13.26
C CYS A 48 12.11 -4.81 12.45
N PHE A 49 13.27 -4.44 12.99
CA PHE A 49 14.56 -4.65 12.35
C PHE A 49 14.89 -6.15 12.22
N ILE A 50 14.77 -6.91 13.31
CA ILE A 50 14.97 -8.38 13.32
C ILE A 50 14.08 -9.02 12.25
N PHE A 51 12.80 -8.68 12.22
CA PHE A 51 11.82 -9.21 11.27
C PHE A 51 12.15 -8.89 9.81
N LEU A 52 12.67 -7.71 9.50
CA LEU A 52 13.11 -7.33 8.14
C LEU A 52 14.40 -8.06 7.72
N VAL A 53 15.36 -8.21 8.63
CA VAL A 53 16.62 -8.91 8.38
C VAL A 53 16.35 -10.37 8.00
N PHE A 54 15.52 -11.07 8.79
CA PHE A 54 15.17 -12.47 8.59
C PHE A 54 14.09 -12.71 7.52
N ALA A 55 13.59 -11.66 6.87
CA ALA A 55 12.64 -11.79 5.76
C ALA A 55 13.26 -12.59 4.59
N LYS A 56 12.66 -13.75 4.30
CA LYS A 56 13.14 -14.73 3.30
C LYS A 56 12.85 -14.32 1.85
N LEU A 57 11.68 -13.72 1.61
CA LEU A 57 11.24 -13.34 0.27
C LEU A 57 11.93 -12.04 -0.17
N ASN A 58 12.21 -11.93 -1.47
CA ASN A 58 12.87 -10.75 -2.02
C ASN A 58 11.94 -9.54 -2.02
N ILE A 59 10.70 -9.75 -2.50
CA ILE A 59 9.60 -8.80 -2.46
C ILE A 59 8.46 -9.49 -1.72
N SER A 60 7.78 -8.78 -0.85
CA SER A 60 6.67 -9.33 -0.08
C SER A 60 5.86 -8.21 0.52
N THR A 61 4.56 -8.45 0.69
CA THR A 61 3.69 -7.59 1.50
C THR A 61 4.19 -7.53 2.95
N TYR A 62 4.71 -8.65 3.48
CA TYR A 62 5.41 -8.70 4.78
C TYR A 62 6.45 -7.58 4.96
N LYS A 63 7.36 -7.42 3.99
CA LYS A 63 8.40 -6.38 4.07
C LYS A 63 7.80 -4.97 4.04
N VAL A 64 6.82 -4.73 3.18
CA VAL A 64 6.17 -3.42 3.09
C VAL A 64 5.53 -3.04 4.42
N CYS A 65 4.90 -3.99 5.12
CA CYS A 65 4.34 -3.77 6.46
C CYS A 65 5.40 -3.28 7.44
N TYR A 66 6.50 -4.02 7.55
CA TYR A 66 7.55 -3.65 8.50
C TYR A 66 8.30 -2.39 8.08
N TYR A 67 8.46 -2.11 6.78
CA TYR A 67 8.97 -0.80 6.35
C TYR A 67 8.06 0.34 6.74
N PHE A 68 6.74 0.15 6.64
CA PHE A 68 5.78 1.13 7.10
C PHE A 68 5.89 1.35 8.61
N ILE A 69 5.86 0.28 9.40
CA ILE A 69 5.97 0.36 10.86
C ILE A 69 7.27 1.04 11.27
N LEU A 70 8.40 0.62 10.69
CA LEU A 70 9.71 1.20 10.96
C LEU A 70 9.69 2.71 10.74
N ILE A 71 9.16 3.18 9.62
CA ILE A 71 9.31 4.58 9.21
C ILE A 71 8.23 5.45 9.85
N PHE A 72 6.96 5.06 9.70
CA PHE A 72 5.81 5.89 10.07
C PHE A 72 5.38 5.72 11.53
N LEU A 73 5.74 4.60 12.18
CA LEU A 73 5.31 4.30 13.55
C LEU A 73 6.47 4.21 14.55
N VAL A 74 7.72 4.28 14.10
CA VAL A 74 8.90 4.25 14.97
C VAL A 74 9.83 5.44 14.68
N MET A 75 10.42 5.53 13.48
CA MET A 75 11.44 6.52 13.19
C MET A 75 10.90 7.96 13.18
N ALA A 76 9.82 8.19 12.42
CA ALA A 76 9.22 9.52 12.32
C ALA A 76 8.66 10.02 13.66
N PRO A 77 7.79 9.28 14.39
CA PRO A 77 7.27 9.77 15.66
C PRO A 77 8.36 9.95 16.73
N TYR A 78 9.40 9.12 16.75
CA TYR A 78 10.54 9.33 17.66
C TYR A 78 11.21 10.68 17.42
N SER A 79 11.49 11.00 16.15
CA SER A 79 12.06 12.29 15.76
C SER A 79 11.13 13.47 16.08
N GLN A 80 9.83 13.30 15.86
CA GLN A 80 8.83 14.33 16.12
C GLN A 80 8.72 14.64 17.62
N ILE A 81 8.69 13.61 18.48
CA ILE A 81 8.59 13.78 19.92
C ILE A 81 9.85 14.47 20.49
N ILE A 82 11.05 14.09 20.04
CA ILE A 82 12.30 14.73 20.50
C ILE A 82 12.36 16.21 20.12
N SER A 83 11.88 16.52 18.91
CA SER A 83 11.90 17.89 18.39
C SER A 83 10.66 18.70 18.76
N ASP A 84 9.83 18.19 19.69
CA ASP A 84 8.59 18.81 20.16
C ASP A 84 7.61 19.20 19.03
N TYR A 85 7.59 18.40 17.96
CA TYR A 85 6.71 18.58 16.83
C TYR A 85 5.45 17.72 16.96
N ALA A 86 4.29 18.37 16.97
CA ALA A 86 3.00 17.70 16.91
C ALA A 86 2.38 17.80 15.51
N PRO A 87 2.20 16.68 14.79
CA PRO A 87 1.39 16.68 13.56
C PRO A 87 0.00 17.25 13.85
N TRP A 88 -0.42 18.24 13.05
CA TRP A 88 -1.71 18.94 13.19
C TRP A 88 -1.87 19.75 14.48
N GLY A 89 -0.79 19.98 15.24
CA GLY A 89 -0.84 20.70 16.52
C GLY A 89 -1.37 19.88 17.69
N GLU A 90 -1.58 18.57 17.51
CA GLU A 90 -2.09 17.68 18.57
C GLU A 90 -0.96 16.94 19.28
N TYR A 91 -0.66 17.38 20.50
CA TYR A 91 0.32 16.73 21.37
C TYR A 91 -0.30 15.53 22.08
N LEU A 92 0.41 14.42 22.10
CA LEU A 92 0.01 13.24 22.88
C LEU A 92 0.52 13.34 24.31
N THR A 93 -0.27 12.84 25.26
CA THR A 93 0.16 12.66 26.65
C THR A 93 1.14 11.50 26.76
N LYS A 94 1.92 11.45 27.85
CA LYS A 94 2.87 10.35 28.09
C LYS A 94 2.18 8.98 28.08
N SER A 95 1.01 8.87 28.71
CA SER A 95 0.24 7.62 28.73
C SER A 95 -0.21 7.20 27.34
N GLU A 96 -0.69 8.14 26.51
CA GLU A 96 -1.09 7.86 25.13
C GLU A 96 0.09 7.37 24.28
N ILE A 97 1.29 7.92 24.46
CA ILE A 97 2.50 7.50 23.74
C ILE A 97 2.90 6.07 24.15
N ILE A 98 2.85 5.76 25.45
CA ILE A 98 3.17 4.42 25.97
C ILE A 98 2.16 3.39 25.46
N GLU A 99 0.86 3.70 25.54
CA GLU A 99 -0.21 2.83 25.07
C GLU A 99 -0.14 2.60 23.56
N THR A 100 0.14 3.65 22.79
CA THR A 100 0.37 3.56 21.33
C THR A 100 1.53 2.62 21.01
N ASN A 101 2.65 2.76 21.72
CA ASN A 101 3.79 1.85 21.56
C ASN A 101 3.43 0.39 21.87
N LEU A 102 2.63 0.14 22.91
CA LEU A 102 2.14 -1.20 23.25
C LEU A 102 1.21 -1.78 22.18
N ILE A 103 0.29 -0.98 21.65
CA ILE A 103 -0.60 -1.38 20.54
C ILE A 103 0.21 -1.82 19.33
N ILE A 104 1.21 -1.02 18.94
CA ILE A 104 2.10 -1.34 17.81
C ILE A 104 2.88 -2.62 18.09
N LEU A 105 3.39 -2.79 19.32
CA LEU A 105 4.15 -3.96 19.73
C LEU A 105 3.32 -5.26 19.64
N VAL A 106 2.11 -5.24 20.19
CA VAL A 106 1.16 -6.37 20.15
C VAL A 106 0.80 -6.71 18.71
N PHE A 107 0.55 -5.71 17.87
CA PHE A 107 0.29 -5.92 16.45
C PHE A 107 1.47 -6.60 15.76
N GLN A 108 2.70 -6.08 15.94
CA GLN A 108 3.90 -6.61 15.29
C GLN A 108 4.15 -8.09 15.60
N ILE A 109 4.04 -8.47 16.87
CA ILE A 109 4.25 -9.84 17.34
C ILE A 109 3.14 -10.75 16.78
N THR A 110 1.89 -10.33 16.91
CA THR A 110 0.74 -11.12 16.45
C THR A 110 0.75 -11.34 14.94
N PHE A 111 1.05 -10.29 14.17
CA PHE A 111 1.19 -10.35 12.72
C PHE A 111 2.31 -11.32 12.32
N PHE A 112 3.47 -11.22 12.97
CA PHE A 112 4.61 -12.11 12.72
C PHE A 112 4.25 -13.58 12.95
N VAL A 113 3.66 -13.88 14.12
CA VAL A 113 3.26 -15.24 14.50
C VAL A 113 2.25 -15.80 13.50
N SER A 114 1.23 -15.02 13.13
CA SER A 114 0.24 -15.43 12.11
C SER A 114 0.88 -15.69 10.75
N TYR A 115 1.79 -14.82 10.32
CA TYR A 115 2.49 -14.96 9.04
C TYR A 115 3.38 -16.21 9.02
N LEU A 116 4.15 -16.48 10.07
CA LEU A 116 4.99 -17.67 10.18
C LEU A 116 4.17 -18.96 10.25
N TYR A 117 3.09 -18.95 11.03
CA TYR A 117 2.19 -20.10 11.13
C TYR A 117 1.59 -20.44 9.76
N SER A 118 1.10 -19.42 9.06
CA SER A 118 0.55 -19.54 7.71
C SER A 118 1.60 -20.01 6.71
N GLN A 119 2.83 -19.48 6.79
CA GLN A 119 3.96 -19.90 5.96
C GLN A 119 4.24 -21.38 6.14
N ARG A 120 4.33 -21.87 7.38
CA ARG A 120 4.59 -23.29 7.67
C ARG A 120 3.50 -24.19 7.08
N LYS A 121 2.23 -23.80 7.21
CA LYS A 121 1.10 -24.52 6.60
C LYS A 121 1.17 -24.55 5.07
N ILE A 122 1.47 -23.43 4.44
CA ILE A 122 1.54 -23.33 2.98
C ILE A 122 2.74 -24.11 2.43
N LEU A 123 3.88 -24.11 3.13
CA LEU A 123 5.07 -24.86 2.72
C LEU A 123 4.89 -26.37 2.90
N SER A 124 4.12 -26.82 3.90
CA SER A 124 3.83 -28.24 4.13
C SER A 124 2.76 -28.78 3.19
N ASN A 125 1.70 -28.00 2.96
CA ASN A 125 0.65 -28.31 2.00
C ASN A 125 0.55 -27.16 0.99
N PRO A 126 1.32 -27.21 -0.11
CA PRO A 126 1.24 -26.19 -1.15
C PRO A 126 -0.19 -26.09 -1.66
N PHE A 127 -0.61 -24.87 -1.98
CA PHE A 127 -1.99 -24.60 -2.39
C PHE A 127 -2.42 -25.55 -3.52
N PRO A 128 -3.66 -26.06 -3.49
CA PRO A 128 -4.21 -26.74 -4.66
C PRO A 128 -4.12 -25.78 -5.85
N ARG A 129 -3.76 -26.32 -7.02
CA ARG A 129 -3.61 -25.55 -8.27
C ARG A 129 -4.81 -24.63 -8.44
N LEU A 130 -4.62 -23.35 -8.17
CA LEU A 130 -5.60 -22.33 -8.54
C LEU A 130 -5.39 -22.10 -10.03
N ASP A 131 -6.01 -22.94 -10.87
CA ASP A 131 -6.07 -22.82 -12.33
C ASP A 131 -6.95 -21.62 -12.73
N LYS A 132 -6.68 -20.45 -12.16
CA LYS A 132 -7.26 -19.17 -12.54
C LYS A 132 -6.25 -18.45 -13.42
N THR A 133 -6.09 -18.96 -14.63
CA THR A 133 -5.26 -18.32 -15.66
C THR A 133 -6.05 -17.26 -16.42
N ILE A 134 -5.41 -16.14 -16.73
CA ILE A 134 -5.92 -15.11 -17.62
C ILE A 134 -5.69 -15.56 -19.07
N ARG A 135 -6.72 -15.41 -19.91
CA ARG A 135 -6.64 -15.71 -21.34
C ARG A 135 -5.92 -14.62 -22.09
N THR A 136 -4.87 -14.99 -22.81
CA THR A 136 -3.96 -14.03 -23.47
C THR A 136 -3.86 -14.23 -24.98
N ASN A 137 -4.80 -14.97 -25.56
CA ASN A 137 -4.93 -15.15 -27.00
C ASN A 137 -5.21 -13.78 -27.65
N ASN A 138 -4.80 -13.59 -28.92
CA ASN A 138 -4.95 -12.31 -29.63
C ASN A 138 -6.36 -11.70 -29.53
N LYS A 139 -7.41 -12.54 -29.62
CA LYS A 139 -8.81 -12.12 -29.49
C LYS A 139 -9.13 -11.50 -28.11
N TYR A 140 -8.73 -12.17 -27.02
CA TYR A 140 -8.94 -11.67 -25.65
C TYR A 140 -8.13 -10.43 -25.37
N VAL A 141 -6.88 -10.39 -25.83
CA VAL A 141 -6.04 -9.19 -25.74
C VAL A 141 -6.69 -8.00 -26.44
N SER A 142 -7.31 -8.20 -27.60
CA SER A 142 -8.03 -7.12 -28.29
C SER A 142 -9.26 -6.65 -27.51
N TYR A 143 -9.99 -7.54 -26.83
CA TYR A 143 -11.10 -7.14 -25.95
C TYR A 143 -10.63 -6.32 -24.75
N TYR A 144 -9.53 -6.74 -24.10
CA TYR A 144 -8.95 -5.97 -22.98
C TYR A 144 -8.43 -4.60 -23.44
N MET A 145 -7.81 -4.54 -24.62
CA MET A 145 -7.38 -3.28 -25.23
C MET A 145 -8.56 -2.34 -25.48
N LEU A 146 -9.65 -2.85 -26.06
CA LEU A 146 -10.85 -2.05 -26.33
C LEU A 146 -11.44 -1.50 -25.02
N PHE A 147 -11.53 -2.33 -23.99
CA PHE A 147 -11.99 -1.91 -22.67
C PHE A 147 -11.11 -0.80 -22.07
N ALA A 148 -9.78 -0.93 -22.16
CA ALA A 148 -8.85 0.09 -21.68
C ALA A 148 -8.88 1.39 -22.51
N ILE A 149 -9.01 1.31 -23.83
CA ILE A 149 -9.05 2.49 -24.71
C ILE A 149 -10.32 3.31 -24.46
N ILE A 150 -11.46 2.66 -24.25
CA ILE A 150 -12.74 3.33 -23.94
C ILE A 150 -12.67 4.10 -22.62
N CYS A 151 -11.86 3.66 -21.66
CA CYS A 151 -11.70 4.37 -20.39
C CYS A 151 -11.08 5.77 -20.56
N PHE A 152 -10.28 6.02 -21.60
CA PHE A 152 -9.68 7.34 -21.83
C PHE A 152 -10.71 8.45 -22.09
N PRO A 153 -11.60 8.37 -23.11
CA PRO A 153 -12.62 9.39 -23.32
C PRO A 153 -13.60 9.50 -22.14
N ILE A 154 -13.93 8.39 -21.47
CA ILE A 154 -14.75 8.43 -20.24
C ILE A 154 -14.04 9.23 -19.15
N GLY A 155 -12.74 9.00 -18.95
CA GLY A 155 -11.94 9.77 -17.98
C GLY A 155 -11.87 11.25 -18.33
N VAL A 156 -11.67 11.59 -19.60
CA VAL A 156 -11.70 12.99 -20.06
C VAL A 156 -13.06 13.63 -19.80
N TRP A 157 -14.15 12.90 -20.02
CA TRP A 157 -15.51 13.37 -19.75
C TRP A 157 -15.79 13.56 -18.24
N LEU A 158 -15.37 12.61 -17.40
CA LEU A 158 -15.59 12.66 -15.95
C LEU A 158 -14.76 13.74 -15.26
N PHE A 159 -13.49 13.88 -15.63
CA PHE A 159 -12.54 14.73 -14.91
C PHE A 159 -12.35 16.08 -15.59
N GLY A 160 -12.49 16.15 -16.91
CA GLY A 160 -12.00 17.25 -17.74
C GLY A 160 -10.52 17.09 -18.09
N PHE A 161 -10.14 17.43 -19.32
CA PHE A 161 -8.78 17.18 -19.84
C PHE A 161 -7.69 17.87 -19.00
N ASN A 162 -7.88 19.15 -18.64
CA ASN A 162 -6.89 19.89 -17.84
C ASN A 162 -6.72 19.30 -16.44
N ASN A 163 -7.81 18.78 -15.87
CA ASN A 163 -7.84 18.20 -14.52
C ASN A 163 -7.22 16.80 -14.45
N LEU A 164 -6.84 16.21 -15.59
CA LEU A 164 -5.99 15.02 -15.60
C LEU A 164 -4.55 15.35 -15.16
N PHE A 165 -4.13 16.61 -15.29
CA PHE A 165 -2.77 17.05 -15.01
C PHE A 165 -2.68 17.91 -13.74
N THR A 166 -3.78 18.57 -13.37
CA THR A 166 -3.87 19.36 -12.13
C THR A 166 -4.59 18.56 -11.03
N LYS A 167 -4.19 18.81 -9.78
CA LYS A 167 -4.86 18.19 -8.64
C LYS A 167 -6.11 18.99 -8.30
N ASN A 168 -7.29 18.45 -8.64
CA ASN A 168 -8.56 19.03 -8.23
C ASN A 168 -9.12 18.32 -6.99
N ASN A 169 -9.59 19.12 -6.02
CA ASN A 169 -10.38 18.67 -4.86
C ASN A 169 -11.89 18.67 -5.21
N LEU A 170 -12.27 18.32 -6.44
CA LEU A 170 -13.62 18.59 -6.97
C LEU A 170 -14.75 17.74 -6.36
N TRP A 171 -14.48 16.87 -5.40
CA TRP A 171 -15.49 15.94 -4.90
C TRP A 171 -15.40 15.85 -3.38
N ASP A 172 -16.30 16.59 -2.73
CA ASP A 172 -16.69 16.40 -1.34
C ASP A 172 -17.20 14.97 -1.11
N ASP A 173 -17.01 14.48 0.12
CA ASP A 173 -17.14 13.12 0.65
C ASP A 173 -18.49 12.36 0.48
N GLY A 174 -19.28 12.66 -0.55
CA GLY A 174 -20.67 12.23 -0.69
C GLY A 174 -20.91 10.87 -1.35
N ASP A 175 -20.27 10.56 -2.49
CA ASP A 175 -20.70 9.43 -3.34
C ASP A 175 -19.63 8.35 -3.55
N SER A 176 -19.73 7.28 -2.75
CA SER A 176 -18.86 6.09 -2.85
C SER A 176 -18.93 5.41 -4.22
N PHE A 177 -20.05 5.57 -4.96
CA PHE A 177 -20.22 4.97 -6.28
C PHE A 177 -19.38 5.68 -7.34
N LEU A 178 -19.34 7.01 -7.31
CA LEU A 178 -18.52 7.77 -8.22
C LEU A 178 -17.02 7.52 -8.00
N PHE A 179 -16.57 7.45 -6.74
CA PHE A 179 -15.19 7.07 -6.43
C PHE A 179 -14.84 5.69 -7.02
N LEU A 180 -15.79 4.74 -6.99
CA LEU A 180 -15.59 3.43 -7.59
C LEU A 180 -15.46 3.52 -9.12
N ILE A 181 -16.27 4.35 -9.79
CA ILE A 181 -16.16 4.61 -11.23
C ILE A 181 -14.80 5.25 -11.57
N GLU A 182 -14.39 6.27 -10.81
CA GLU A 182 -13.09 6.93 -11.00
C GLU A 182 -11.95 5.90 -10.95
N PHE A 183 -11.94 5.08 -9.91
CA PHE A 183 -10.92 4.06 -9.73
C PHE A 183 -10.98 3.01 -10.84
N LEU A 184 -12.16 2.59 -11.30
CA LEU A 184 -12.31 1.68 -12.43
C LEU A 184 -11.70 2.26 -13.71
N VAL A 185 -12.03 3.52 -14.03
CA VAL A 185 -11.56 4.19 -15.25
C VAL A 185 -10.05 4.36 -15.24
N ARG A 186 -9.47 4.79 -14.11
CA ARG A 186 -8.03 4.99 -13.94
C ARG A 186 -7.23 3.68 -13.90
N SER A 187 -7.77 2.65 -13.26
CA SER A 187 -7.07 1.36 -13.07
C SER A 187 -7.16 0.43 -14.27
N THR A 188 -8.19 0.54 -15.12
CA THR A 188 -8.38 -0.39 -16.25
C THR A 188 -7.17 -0.41 -17.20
N PRO A 189 -6.66 0.73 -17.71
CA PRO A 189 -5.47 0.73 -18.58
C PRO A 189 -4.23 0.18 -17.88
N VAL A 190 -4.07 0.45 -16.58
CA VAL A 190 -2.95 -0.01 -15.76
C VAL A 190 -2.97 -1.53 -15.59
N ILE A 191 -4.15 -2.11 -15.30
CA ILE A 191 -4.34 -3.56 -15.16
C ILE A 191 -4.08 -4.26 -16.50
N VAL A 192 -4.66 -3.74 -17.59
CA VAL A 192 -4.45 -4.32 -18.92
C VAL A 192 -2.99 -4.21 -19.35
N LEU A 193 -2.32 -3.08 -19.05
CA LEU A 193 -0.89 -2.92 -19.27
C LEU A 193 -0.09 -3.97 -18.48
N SER A 194 -0.41 -4.20 -17.20
CA SER A 194 0.23 -5.26 -16.40
C SER A 194 0.03 -6.65 -17.00
N ILE A 195 -1.16 -6.95 -17.53
CA ILE A 195 -1.40 -8.22 -18.26
C ILE A 195 -0.47 -8.30 -19.48
N LEU A 196 -0.36 -7.25 -20.31
CA LEU A 196 0.53 -7.25 -21.46
C LEU A 196 2.01 -7.38 -21.08
N LEU A 197 2.46 -6.70 -20.03
CA LEU A 197 3.84 -6.80 -19.55
C LEU A 197 4.18 -8.23 -19.10
N ASN A 198 3.24 -8.90 -18.45
CA ASN A 198 3.38 -10.30 -18.09
C ASN A 198 3.30 -11.24 -19.32
N THR A 199 2.49 -10.91 -20.36
CA THR A 199 2.50 -11.68 -21.61
C THR A 199 3.87 -11.66 -22.30
N ARG A 200 4.57 -10.51 -22.27
CA ARG A 200 5.92 -10.38 -22.83
C ARG A 200 6.95 -11.26 -22.11
N LYS A 201 6.74 -11.56 -20.83
CA LYS A 201 7.62 -12.44 -20.03
C LYS A 201 7.29 -13.92 -20.26
N SER A 202 6.02 -14.23 -20.52
CA SER A 202 5.55 -15.58 -20.81
C SER A 202 5.95 -16.05 -22.21
N LYS A 203 5.95 -17.38 -22.46
CA LYS A 203 6.24 -17.97 -23.78
C LYS A 203 5.05 -17.86 -24.77
N VAL A 204 4.08 -17.00 -24.51
CA VAL A 204 2.84 -16.92 -25.31
C VAL A 204 3.15 -16.37 -26.71
N ALA A 205 2.64 -17.05 -27.74
CA ALA A 205 2.90 -16.77 -29.16
C ALA A 205 2.15 -15.53 -29.67
N ILE A 206 2.57 -14.33 -29.25
CA ILE A 206 2.14 -13.06 -29.85
C ILE A 206 3.31 -12.46 -30.62
N LYS A 207 3.06 -11.97 -31.84
CA LYS A 207 4.09 -11.28 -32.64
C LYS A 207 4.67 -10.09 -31.85
N PRO A 208 6.01 -10.03 -31.64
CA PRO A 208 6.61 -9.10 -30.68
C PRO A 208 6.41 -7.62 -31.05
N ARG A 209 6.38 -7.27 -32.34
CA ARG A 209 6.15 -5.89 -32.79
C ARG A 209 4.76 -5.36 -32.41
N LEU A 210 3.71 -6.15 -32.66
CA LEU A 210 2.33 -5.78 -32.33
C LEU A 210 2.12 -5.67 -30.81
N LEU A 211 2.75 -6.55 -30.03
CA LEU A 211 2.70 -6.49 -28.57
C LEU A 211 3.36 -5.21 -28.03
N ASN A 212 4.52 -4.83 -28.57
CA ASN A 212 5.21 -3.60 -28.16
C ASN A 212 4.40 -2.34 -28.47
N LEU A 213 3.75 -2.27 -29.65
CA LEU A 213 2.86 -1.15 -29.98
C LEU A 213 1.70 -1.04 -28.98
N LYS A 214 1.05 -2.17 -28.65
CA LYS A 214 -0.04 -2.20 -27.64
C LYS A 214 0.44 -1.73 -26.27
N ILE A 215 1.64 -2.15 -25.85
CA ILE A 215 2.26 -1.72 -24.59
C ILE A 215 2.53 -0.20 -24.60
N ILE A 216 3.06 0.35 -25.70
CA ILE A 216 3.33 1.80 -25.81
C ILE A 216 2.03 2.59 -25.70
N VAL A 217 1.00 2.23 -26.46
CA VAL A 217 -0.31 2.90 -26.42
C VAL A 217 -0.89 2.88 -25.01
N LEU A 218 -0.92 1.72 -24.33
CA LEU A 218 -1.44 1.65 -22.97
C LEU A 218 -0.56 2.35 -21.95
N THR A 219 0.74 2.44 -22.17
CA THR A 219 1.64 3.21 -21.30
C THR A 219 1.29 4.70 -21.37
N ILE A 220 1.07 5.23 -22.57
CA ILE A 220 0.64 6.62 -22.78
C ILE A 220 -0.71 6.85 -22.08
N ILE A 221 -1.72 6.03 -22.37
CA ILE A 221 -3.05 6.17 -21.74
C ILE A 221 -2.97 6.06 -20.22
N SER A 222 -2.18 5.12 -19.69
CA SER A 222 -2.03 4.94 -18.24
C SER A 222 -1.38 6.17 -17.60
N ILE A 223 -0.36 6.76 -18.22
CA ILE A 223 0.30 7.99 -17.72
C ILE A 223 -0.63 9.19 -17.79
N LEU A 224 -1.40 9.34 -18.87
CA LEU A 224 -2.34 10.45 -19.02
C LEU A 224 -3.46 10.40 -17.97
N LEU A 225 -4.03 9.22 -17.70
CA LEU A 225 -5.10 9.07 -16.70
C LEU A 225 -4.60 9.04 -15.26
N ASN A 226 -3.34 8.65 -15.04
CA ASN A 226 -2.74 8.51 -13.71
C ASN A 226 -1.53 9.43 -13.54
N PHE A 227 -1.61 10.66 -14.01
CA PHE A 227 -0.47 11.57 -14.00
C PHE A 227 0.04 11.80 -12.56
N PRO A 228 1.34 11.65 -12.25
CA PRO A 228 1.83 11.55 -10.87
C PRO A 228 1.47 12.73 -9.98
N VAL A 229 1.40 13.93 -10.57
CA VAL A 229 1.12 15.20 -9.88
C VAL A 229 -0.37 15.36 -9.57
N SER A 230 -1.25 14.81 -10.42
CA SER A 230 -2.71 14.87 -10.23
C SER A 230 -3.22 13.93 -9.14
N LEU A 231 -2.50 12.83 -8.90
CA LEU A 231 -2.92 11.76 -8.00
C LEU A 231 -2.49 12.00 -6.56
N SER A 232 -3.16 11.32 -5.62
CA SER A 232 -2.60 11.16 -4.28
C SER A 232 -1.27 10.39 -4.34
N ARG A 233 -0.33 10.72 -3.44
CA ARG A 233 1.00 10.10 -3.41
C ARG A 233 0.91 8.58 -3.30
N PHE A 234 -0.09 8.07 -2.58
CA PHE A 234 -0.34 6.64 -2.40
C PHE A 234 -0.82 5.97 -3.69
N LEU A 235 -1.77 6.58 -4.40
CA LEU A 235 -2.28 5.99 -5.63
C LEU A 235 -1.21 6.02 -6.73
N SER A 236 -0.50 7.15 -6.86
CA SER A 236 0.67 7.27 -7.74
C SER A 236 1.71 6.19 -7.41
N GLY A 237 2.14 6.10 -6.15
CA GLY A 237 3.07 5.08 -5.68
C GLY A 237 2.59 3.66 -5.99
N THR A 238 1.30 3.37 -5.81
CA THR A 238 0.71 2.06 -6.09
C THR A 238 0.73 1.70 -7.57
N VAL A 239 0.31 2.62 -8.44
CA VAL A 239 0.30 2.42 -9.90
C VAL A 239 1.72 2.21 -10.41
N TYR A 240 2.65 3.11 -10.09
CA TYR A 240 4.01 3.05 -10.62
C TYR A 240 4.83 1.90 -10.03
N LEU A 241 4.72 1.63 -8.72
CA LEU A 241 5.39 0.47 -8.11
C LEU A 241 4.87 -0.84 -8.71
N GLY A 242 3.55 -0.98 -8.85
CA GLY A 242 2.93 -2.15 -9.44
C GLY A 242 3.34 -2.36 -10.91
N LEU A 243 3.42 -1.30 -11.70
CA LEU A 243 3.91 -1.36 -13.08
C LEU A 243 5.42 -1.68 -13.15
N ILE A 244 6.26 -1.11 -12.29
CA ILE A 244 7.70 -1.42 -12.22
C ILE A 244 7.92 -2.91 -11.92
N ILE A 245 7.19 -3.45 -10.94
CA ILE A 245 7.26 -4.88 -10.59
C ILE A 245 6.68 -5.75 -11.71
N SER A 246 5.59 -5.32 -12.34
CA SER A 246 5.01 -5.99 -13.52
C SER A 246 5.93 -5.94 -14.74
N PHE A 247 6.79 -4.93 -14.88
CA PHE A 247 7.75 -4.78 -15.97
C PHE A 247 9.01 -5.61 -15.74
N LEU A 248 9.59 -5.53 -14.53
CA LEU A 248 10.88 -6.16 -14.20
C LEU A 248 10.74 -7.67 -13.94
N LYS A 249 11.69 -8.46 -14.44
CA LYS A 249 11.71 -9.92 -14.19
C LYS A 249 12.10 -10.20 -12.74
N ASP A 250 11.62 -11.29 -12.14
CA ASP A 250 11.91 -11.64 -10.74
C ASP A 250 13.39 -11.80 -10.42
N LYS A 251 14.20 -12.15 -11.43
CA LYS A 251 15.65 -12.23 -11.31
C LYS A 251 16.30 -10.87 -10.97
N PHE A 252 15.64 -9.76 -11.27
CA PHE A 252 16.08 -8.39 -10.97
C PHE A 252 16.05 -8.11 -9.46
N TRP A 253 15.00 -8.58 -8.78
CA TRP A 253 14.73 -8.29 -7.38
C TRP A 253 15.58 -9.07 -6.38
N LYS A 254 16.66 -9.72 -6.83
CA LYS A 254 17.55 -10.48 -5.95
C LYS A 254 18.39 -9.54 -5.09
N ARG A 255 18.98 -10.11 -4.02
CA ARG A 255 19.98 -9.44 -3.17
C ARG A 255 19.47 -8.19 -2.45
N LYS A 256 18.24 -8.27 -1.93
CA LYS A 256 17.63 -7.16 -1.16
C LYS A 256 17.53 -5.85 -1.97
N LEU A 257 17.47 -5.90 -3.30
CA LEU A 257 17.32 -4.69 -4.13
C LEU A 257 16.02 -3.95 -3.85
N PHE A 258 14.93 -4.70 -3.60
CA PHE A 258 13.66 -4.12 -3.18
C PHE A 258 13.82 -3.28 -1.90
N ASP A 259 14.54 -3.81 -0.92
CA ASP A 259 14.82 -3.14 0.34
C ASP A 259 15.61 -1.82 0.13
N VAL A 260 16.62 -1.84 -0.75
CA VAL A 260 17.39 -0.64 -1.14
C VAL A 260 16.48 0.39 -1.83
N MET A 261 15.61 -0.06 -2.74
CA MET A 261 14.69 0.83 -3.44
C MET A 261 13.67 1.47 -2.50
N VAL A 262 13.17 0.74 -1.51
CA VAL A 262 12.27 1.31 -0.49
C VAL A 262 13.00 2.38 0.31
N ILE A 263 14.20 2.10 0.82
CA ILE A 263 14.99 3.09 1.56
C ILE A 263 15.27 4.31 0.69
N PHE A 264 15.74 4.12 -0.54
CA PHE A 264 15.97 5.21 -1.52
C PHE A 264 14.70 6.02 -1.78
N SER A 265 13.54 5.37 -1.85
CA SER A 265 12.27 6.04 -2.08
C SER A 265 11.90 6.94 -0.91
N ILE A 266 12.13 6.52 0.33
CA ILE A 266 11.85 7.34 1.51
C ILE A 266 12.88 8.45 1.69
N THR A 267 14.17 8.17 1.48
CA THR A 267 15.23 9.15 1.74
C THR A 267 15.37 10.20 0.65
N ILE A 268 15.04 9.88 -0.60
CA ILE A 268 15.26 10.78 -1.75
C ILE A 268 13.94 11.12 -2.44
N ILE A 269 13.18 10.11 -2.86
CA ILE A 269 11.99 10.34 -3.69
C ILE A 269 10.91 11.10 -2.90
N PHE A 270 10.65 10.72 -1.65
CA PHE A 270 9.61 11.34 -0.82
C PHE A 270 9.89 12.83 -0.48
N PRO A 271 11.11 13.21 -0.05
CA PRO A 271 11.55 14.61 0.02
C PRO A 271 11.31 15.40 -1.26
N LEU A 272 11.73 14.87 -2.42
CA LEU A 272 11.56 15.53 -3.71
C LEU A 272 10.08 15.75 -4.05
N PHE A 273 9.23 14.74 -3.84
CA PHE A 273 7.78 14.90 -4.01
C PHE A 273 7.17 15.96 -3.09
N THR A 274 7.76 16.18 -1.91
CA THR A 274 7.28 17.20 -0.96
C THR A 274 7.72 18.59 -1.39
N LEU A 275 8.95 18.73 -1.87
CA LEU A 275 9.49 19.97 -2.44
C LEU A 275 8.68 20.45 -3.65
N PHE A 276 8.53 19.60 -4.67
CA PHE A 276 7.80 19.94 -5.90
C PHE A 276 6.28 20.06 -5.72
N LYS A 277 5.76 19.76 -4.53
CA LYS A 277 4.37 20.02 -4.18
C LYS A 277 4.19 21.41 -3.55
N ARG A 278 5.24 21.93 -2.88
CA ARG A 278 5.22 23.24 -2.22
C ARG A 278 5.67 24.36 -3.14
N PHE A 279 6.55 24.03 -4.08
CA PHE A 279 7.22 24.99 -4.96
C PHE A 279 7.04 24.59 -6.42
N ASP A 280 6.98 25.58 -7.31
CA ASP A 280 7.09 25.35 -8.75
C ASP A 280 8.44 24.73 -9.12
N LEU A 281 8.56 24.13 -10.31
CA LEU A 281 9.77 23.39 -10.70
C LEU A 281 11.06 24.20 -10.49
N ILE A 282 11.08 25.48 -10.88
CA ILE A 282 12.24 26.37 -10.78
C ILE A 282 12.60 26.65 -9.31
N GLU A 283 11.61 27.01 -8.51
CA GLU A 283 11.78 27.28 -7.06
C GLU A 283 12.15 26.01 -6.29
N GLY A 284 11.60 24.86 -6.69
CA GLY A 284 11.93 23.56 -6.14
C GLY A 284 13.40 23.26 -6.29
N PHE A 285 13.98 23.47 -7.49
CA PHE A 285 15.42 23.27 -7.73
C PHE A 285 16.31 24.22 -6.92
N GLN A 286 15.91 25.48 -6.76
CA GLN A 286 16.66 26.45 -5.97
C GLN A 286 16.67 26.12 -4.47
N ASN A 287 15.60 25.49 -3.97
CA ASN A 287 15.46 25.13 -2.55
C ASN A 287 15.97 23.72 -2.19
N ILE A 288 16.53 22.95 -3.14
CA ILE A 288 17.09 21.61 -2.87
C ILE A 288 18.21 21.67 -1.82
N SER A 289 19.07 22.69 -1.85
CA SER A 289 20.20 22.83 -0.92
C SER A 289 19.77 23.12 0.53
N ASN A 290 18.61 23.75 0.71
CA ASN A 290 18.04 24.08 2.02
C ASN A 290 17.20 22.93 2.60
N PHE A 291 16.95 21.88 1.82
CA PHE A 291 16.12 20.76 2.26
C PHE A 291 16.97 19.73 3.00
N SER A 292 16.72 19.58 4.30
CA SER A 292 17.40 18.55 5.10
C SER A 292 16.83 17.17 4.79
N PHE A 293 17.73 16.25 4.37
CA PHE A 293 17.41 14.84 4.26
C PHE A 293 17.04 14.30 5.66
N GLY A 294 15.79 13.86 5.82
CA GLY A 294 15.33 13.26 7.08
C GLY A 294 14.49 14.15 8.00
N ASN A 295 13.97 15.29 7.54
CA ASN A 295 12.99 16.04 8.32
C ASN A 295 11.63 15.30 8.37
N PHE A 296 11.42 14.52 9.43
CA PHE A 296 10.16 13.82 9.69
C PHE A 296 9.07 14.72 10.32
N ASN A 297 9.36 16.00 10.57
CA ASN A 297 8.42 16.96 11.12
C ASN A 297 7.46 17.48 10.04
N ASN A 298 6.58 16.58 9.61
CA ASN A 298 5.57 16.85 8.61
C ASN A 298 4.29 16.07 8.97
N VAL A 299 3.16 16.71 8.75
CA VAL A 299 1.81 16.12 8.89
C VAL A 299 1.61 14.85 8.07
N ASP A 300 2.41 14.62 7.03
CA ASP A 300 2.41 13.38 6.27
C ASP A 300 2.87 12.14 7.09
N PHE A 301 3.44 12.32 8.28
CA PHE A 301 3.87 11.27 9.20
C PHE A 301 3.04 11.25 10.50
N ASP A 302 1.75 11.60 10.43
CA ASP A 302 0.81 11.64 11.57
C ASP A 302 0.29 10.28 12.03
N SER A 303 0.69 9.17 11.40
CA SER A 303 0.15 7.84 11.64
C SER A 303 0.24 7.39 13.11
N PHE A 304 1.39 7.59 13.76
CA PHE A 304 1.54 7.27 15.18
C PHE A 304 0.64 8.15 16.06
N THR A 305 0.65 9.46 15.82
CA THR A 305 -0.18 10.42 16.56
C THR A 305 -1.66 10.09 16.44
N MET A 306 -2.11 9.63 15.27
CA MET A 306 -3.49 9.21 15.07
C MET A 306 -3.87 7.97 15.87
N ILE A 307 -2.99 6.98 16.05
CA ILE A 307 -3.27 5.85 16.95
C ILE A 307 -3.45 6.37 18.40
N GLY A 308 -2.59 7.28 18.86
CA GLY A 308 -2.73 7.89 20.19
C GLY A 308 -3.99 8.75 20.35
N ARG A 309 -4.38 9.48 19.30
CA ARG A 309 -5.65 10.22 19.26
C ARG A 309 -6.86 9.29 19.29
N THR A 310 -6.77 8.12 18.68
CA THR A 310 -7.79 7.07 18.76
C THR A 310 -7.90 6.52 20.18
N VAL A 311 -6.77 6.30 20.87
CA VAL A 311 -6.75 5.92 22.29
C VAL A 311 -7.46 6.98 23.13
N ARG A 312 -7.10 8.27 22.96
CA ARG A 312 -7.76 9.38 23.65
C ARG A 312 -9.27 9.39 23.41
N TYR A 313 -9.68 9.31 22.15
CA TYR A 313 -11.09 9.34 21.78
C TYR A 313 -11.88 8.21 22.44
N VAL A 314 -11.35 6.98 22.43
CA VAL A 314 -11.98 5.81 23.05
C VAL A 314 -12.09 5.96 24.56
N ASN A 315 -11.08 6.54 25.22
CA ASN A 315 -11.09 6.78 26.66
C ASN A 315 -12.12 7.84 27.08
N GLU A 316 -12.35 8.86 26.24
CA GLU A 316 -13.37 9.89 26.47
C GLU A 316 -14.78 9.42 26.10
N HIS A 317 -14.89 8.48 25.17
CA HIS A 317 -16.15 7.95 24.65
C HIS A 317 -16.22 6.43 24.91
N THR A 318 -16.30 5.63 23.85
CA THR A 318 -16.32 4.17 23.91
C THR A 318 -15.76 3.59 22.61
N PHE A 319 -15.56 2.27 22.56
CA PHE A 319 -15.29 1.57 21.31
C PHE A 319 -16.47 1.69 20.32
N SER A 320 -16.19 1.60 19.02
CA SER A 320 -17.24 1.57 18.00
C SER A 320 -17.96 0.22 17.86
N TYR A 321 -17.49 -0.82 18.56
CA TYR A 321 -18.06 -2.17 18.57
C TYR A 321 -18.33 -2.75 17.17
N GLY A 322 -17.44 -2.47 16.21
CA GLY A 322 -17.54 -3.00 14.85
C GLY A 322 -18.33 -2.11 13.87
N LYS A 323 -18.91 -0.99 14.32
CA LYS A 323 -19.68 -0.08 13.44
C LYS A 323 -18.87 0.38 12.22
N GLN A 324 -17.60 0.74 12.42
CA GLN A 324 -16.74 1.18 11.31
C GLN A 324 -16.29 0.05 10.42
N LEU A 325 -16.02 -1.12 10.99
CA LEU A 325 -15.74 -2.32 10.21
C LEU A 325 -16.92 -2.68 9.28
N VAL A 326 -18.15 -2.66 9.80
CA VAL A 326 -19.36 -2.90 9.00
C VAL A 326 -19.54 -1.83 7.92
N SER A 327 -19.35 -0.54 8.26
CA SER A 327 -19.41 0.56 7.29
C SER A 327 -18.41 0.37 6.14
N ALA A 328 -17.19 -0.05 6.46
CA ALA A 328 -16.14 -0.32 5.49
C ALA A 328 -16.44 -1.53 4.59
N LEU A 329 -16.93 -2.64 5.16
CA LEU A 329 -17.21 -3.87 4.40
C LEU A 329 -18.49 -3.75 3.55
N LEU A 330 -19.50 -3.03 4.02
CA LEU A 330 -20.77 -2.81 3.33
C LEU A 330 -20.81 -1.46 2.62
N PHE A 331 -19.64 -0.93 2.20
CA PHE A 331 -19.54 0.37 1.55
C PHE A 331 -20.48 0.52 0.34
N PHE A 332 -20.76 -0.57 -0.38
CA PHE A 332 -21.60 -0.61 -1.59
C PHE A 332 -23.11 -0.57 -1.30
N VAL A 333 -23.55 -0.82 -0.06
CA VAL A 333 -24.98 -0.80 0.29
C VAL A 333 -25.44 0.64 0.51
N PRO A 334 -26.51 1.15 -0.13
CA PRO A 334 -26.96 2.53 0.09
C PRO A 334 -27.27 2.84 1.56
N ARG A 335 -27.04 4.09 2.00
CA ARG A 335 -27.34 4.53 3.39
C ARG A 335 -28.84 4.39 3.74
N SER A 336 -29.73 4.44 2.74
CA SER A 336 -31.17 4.21 2.93
C SER A 336 -31.52 2.81 3.43
N VAL A 337 -30.61 1.83 3.27
CA VAL A 337 -30.81 0.44 3.70
C VAL A 337 -30.07 0.15 5.02
N ILE A 338 -28.97 0.86 5.30
CA ILE A 338 -28.16 0.67 6.51
C ILE A 338 -27.95 2.02 7.19
N ASP A 339 -28.73 2.25 8.24
CA ASP A 339 -28.65 3.45 9.09
C ASP A 339 -27.36 3.50 9.95
N ILE A 340 -26.66 2.37 10.05
CA ILE A 340 -25.47 2.18 10.89
C ILE A 340 -24.18 2.68 10.22
N LYS A 341 -24.21 3.17 8.97
CA LYS A 341 -22.99 3.61 8.27
C LYS A 341 -22.34 4.81 8.95
N GLY A 342 -21.26 4.56 9.69
CA GLY A 342 -20.42 5.59 10.28
C GLY A 342 -19.56 6.30 9.23
N LYS A 343 -19.07 7.50 9.59
CA LYS A 343 -18.02 8.21 8.87
C LYS A 343 -16.69 7.43 8.95
N PRO A 344 -15.73 7.61 8.04
CA PRO A 344 -14.39 7.06 8.21
C PRO A 344 -13.82 7.41 9.59
N THR A 345 -13.10 6.47 10.22
CA THR A 345 -12.61 6.62 11.60
C THR A 345 -11.76 7.88 11.79
N SER A 346 -10.83 8.18 10.87
CA SER A 346 -10.05 9.43 10.91
C SER A 346 -10.93 10.68 10.89
N THR A 347 -11.96 10.71 10.05
CA THR A 347 -12.90 11.83 9.96
C THR A 347 -13.66 12.03 11.25
N LEU A 348 -14.16 10.95 11.85
CA LEU A 348 -14.91 11.00 13.11
C LEU A 348 -14.05 11.55 14.25
N ILE A 349 -12.80 11.10 14.36
CA ILE A 349 -11.88 11.57 15.40
C ILE A 349 -11.49 13.03 15.16
N ALA A 350 -11.21 13.42 13.90
CA ALA A 350 -10.88 14.79 13.53
C ALA A 350 -11.98 15.78 13.95
N GLU A 351 -13.22 15.47 13.57
CA GLU A 351 -14.38 16.32 13.87
C GLU A 351 -14.63 16.43 15.37
N SER A 352 -14.48 15.32 16.11
CA SER A 352 -14.62 15.32 17.57
C SER A 352 -13.61 16.22 18.28
N GLN A 353 -12.47 16.47 17.63
CA GLN A 353 -11.39 17.32 18.13
C GLN A 353 -11.43 18.72 17.49
N GLY A 354 -12.52 19.08 16.81
CA GLY A 354 -12.72 20.43 16.26
C GLY A 354 -11.96 20.72 14.97
N PHE A 355 -11.41 19.71 14.28
CA PHE A 355 -10.69 19.91 13.04
C PHE A 355 -11.63 20.08 11.84
N PHE A 356 -11.40 21.13 11.04
CA PHE A 356 -12.05 21.30 9.74
C PHE A 356 -11.46 20.38 8.66
N PHE A 357 -10.16 20.06 8.77
CA PHE A 357 -9.50 19.13 7.87
C PHE A 357 -9.58 17.71 8.42
N THR A 358 -10.25 16.81 7.70
CA THR A 358 -10.62 15.48 8.20
C THR A 358 -9.92 14.32 7.48
N ASN A 359 -9.09 14.61 6.47
CA ASN A 359 -8.32 13.61 5.72
C ASN A 359 -6.99 13.29 6.41
N LEU A 360 -7.08 12.79 7.65
CA LEU A 360 -5.94 12.32 8.44
C LEU A 360 -5.68 10.83 8.19
N SER A 361 -4.50 10.38 8.62
CA SER A 361 -4.20 8.96 8.70
C SER A 361 -5.11 8.26 9.74
N GLU A 362 -5.34 6.97 9.57
CA GLU A 362 -5.84 6.09 10.62
C GLU A 362 -5.28 4.70 10.35
N PRO A 363 -4.12 4.36 10.94
CA PRO A 363 -3.49 3.07 10.71
C PRO A 363 -4.38 1.91 11.11
N ILE A 364 -4.14 0.76 10.49
CA ILE A 364 -4.92 -0.46 10.74
C ILE A 364 -4.90 -0.92 12.20
N MET A 365 -3.85 -0.56 12.95
CA MET A 365 -3.77 -0.78 14.40
C MET A 365 -4.76 0.11 15.17
N GLY A 366 -4.90 1.37 14.78
CA GLY A 366 -5.88 2.31 15.32
C GLY A 366 -7.30 1.88 14.97
N GLU A 367 -7.58 1.45 13.74
CA GLU A 367 -8.88 0.85 13.35
C GLU A 367 -9.23 -0.37 14.20
N GLY A 368 -8.28 -1.30 14.39
CA GLY A 368 -8.48 -2.47 15.25
C GLY A 368 -8.82 -2.07 16.69
N PHE A 369 -8.06 -1.12 17.24
CA PHE A 369 -8.28 -0.60 18.59
C PHE A 369 -9.62 0.13 18.72
N PHE A 370 -9.98 0.97 17.75
CA PHE A 370 -11.23 1.70 17.75
C PHE A 370 -12.46 0.79 17.73
N ASN A 371 -12.39 -0.35 17.04
CA ASN A 371 -13.52 -1.27 16.96
C ASN A 371 -13.66 -2.14 18.21
N PHE A 372 -12.57 -2.72 18.73
CA PHE A 372 -12.66 -3.73 19.80
C PHE A 372 -11.49 -3.67 20.81
N GLY A 373 -10.84 -2.51 20.95
CA GLY A 373 -9.65 -2.35 21.79
C GLY A 373 -8.50 -3.26 21.36
N ILE A 374 -7.68 -3.69 22.33
CA ILE A 374 -6.52 -4.55 22.05
C ILE A 374 -6.90 -5.88 21.38
N ILE A 375 -8.11 -6.40 21.64
CA ILE A 375 -8.63 -7.61 21.00
C ILE A 375 -8.78 -7.38 19.50
N GLY A 376 -9.27 -6.21 19.09
CA GLY A 376 -9.39 -5.85 17.68
C GLY A 376 -8.03 -5.75 16.99
N VAL A 377 -7.02 -5.18 17.67
CA VAL A 377 -5.63 -5.14 17.17
C VAL A 377 -5.10 -6.56 16.88
N ILE A 378 -5.33 -7.50 17.80
CA ILE A 378 -4.93 -8.91 17.66
C ILE A 378 -5.66 -9.55 16.47
N ILE A 379 -6.99 -9.40 16.38
CA ILE A 379 -7.80 -9.99 15.29
C ILE A 379 -7.33 -9.49 13.93
N PHE A 380 -7.15 -8.17 13.78
CA PHE A 380 -6.69 -7.58 12.52
C PHE A 380 -5.28 -8.07 12.15
N ALA A 381 -4.36 -8.12 13.12
CA ALA A 381 -3.02 -8.65 12.91
C ALA A 381 -3.02 -10.12 12.46
N LEU A 382 -3.89 -10.96 13.05
CA LEU A 382 -4.05 -12.37 12.65
C LEU A 382 -4.55 -12.49 11.21
N ILE A 383 -5.61 -11.76 10.84
CA ILE A 383 -6.19 -11.78 9.48
C ILE A 383 -5.17 -11.29 8.45
N LEU A 384 -4.47 -10.18 8.74
CA LEU A 384 -3.46 -9.63 7.84
C LEU A 384 -2.26 -10.57 7.69
N GLY A 385 -1.74 -11.13 8.78
CA GLY A 385 -0.64 -12.08 8.72
C GLY A 385 -0.96 -13.29 7.83
N TYR A 386 -2.18 -13.82 7.93
CA TYR A 386 -2.65 -14.92 7.08
C TYR A 386 -2.80 -14.49 5.62
N THR A 387 -3.53 -13.41 5.35
CA THR A 387 -3.84 -12.97 3.98
C THR A 387 -2.59 -12.53 3.22
N PHE A 388 -1.65 -11.86 3.87
CA PHE A 388 -0.39 -11.41 3.27
C PHE A 388 0.54 -12.58 3.00
N CYS A 389 0.64 -13.54 3.93
CA CYS A 389 1.38 -14.77 3.68
C CYS A 389 0.83 -15.53 2.49
N LYS A 390 -0.50 -15.69 2.43
CA LYS A 390 -1.17 -16.35 1.32
C LYS A 390 -0.87 -15.65 -0.01
N LEU A 391 -1.02 -14.33 -0.08
CA LEU A 391 -0.77 -13.55 -1.29
C LEU A 391 0.70 -13.65 -1.73
N ASP A 392 1.64 -13.51 -0.79
CA ASP A 392 3.07 -13.59 -1.05
C ASP A 392 3.46 -14.95 -1.64
N TYR A 393 3.08 -16.06 -0.99
CA TYR A 393 3.44 -17.39 -1.45
C TYR A 393 2.71 -17.78 -2.72
N MET A 394 1.43 -17.40 -2.90
CA MET A 394 0.71 -17.66 -4.15
C MET A 394 1.40 -17.02 -5.35
N TYR A 395 1.98 -15.82 -5.20
CA TYR A 395 2.74 -15.15 -6.27
C TYR A 395 4.05 -15.86 -6.62
N TYR A 396 4.74 -16.40 -5.62
CA TYR A 396 5.99 -17.13 -5.88
C TYR A 396 5.74 -18.54 -6.44
N TYR A 397 4.69 -19.23 -5.99
CA TYR A 397 4.31 -20.55 -6.51
C TYR A 397 3.72 -20.47 -7.92
N SER A 398 2.87 -19.48 -8.23
CA SER A 398 2.27 -19.31 -9.57
C SER A 398 3.30 -19.30 -10.70
N LYS A 399 4.49 -18.75 -10.41
CA LYS A 399 5.57 -18.56 -11.38
C LYS A 399 6.47 -19.77 -11.59
N ILE A 400 6.47 -20.71 -10.64
CA ILE A 400 7.29 -21.93 -10.75
C ILE A 400 6.63 -22.92 -11.72
N GLU A 401 5.29 -22.96 -11.73
CA GLU A 401 4.54 -24.06 -12.35
C GLU A 401 3.89 -23.71 -13.70
N ASN A 402 3.60 -22.43 -13.97
CA ASN A 402 2.75 -22.05 -15.11
C ASN A 402 3.47 -21.27 -16.22
N THR A 403 3.21 -21.65 -17.47
CA THR A 403 3.55 -20.86 -18.67
C THR A 403 2.53 -19.74 -18.95
N ASN A 404 1.33 -19.85 -18.36
CA ASN A 404 0.23 -18.90 -18.49
C ASN A 404 0.23 -17.87 -17.35
N ILE A 405 -0.42 -16.73 -17.57
CA ILE A 405 -0.54 -15.65 -16.59
C ILE A 405 -1.65 -15.97 -15.61
N ASN A 406 -1.40 -15.87 -14.31
CA ASN A 406 -2.39 -16.04 -13.26
C ASN A 406 -2.91 -14.68 -12.77
N TYR A 407 -4.11 -14.64 -12.20
CA TYR A 407 -4.64 -13.41 -11.59
C TYR A 407 -3.73 -12.85 -10.50
N VAL A 408 -3.05 -13.73 -9.75
CA VAL A 408 -2.11 -13.34 -8.68
C VAL A 408 -0.90 -12.57 -9.23
N ASP A 409 -0.47 -12.86 -10.47
CA ASP A 409 0.66 -12.16 -11.11
C ASP A 409 0.33 -10.68 -11.37
N ILE A 410 -0.97 -10.35 -11.43
CA ILE A 410 -1.48 -8.98 -11.57
C ILE A 410 -1.82 -8.39 -10.20
N ILE A 411 -2.45 -9.15 -9.30
CA ILE A 411 -2.87 -8.66 -7.97
C ILE A 411 -1.67 -8.29 -7.09
N PHE A 412 -0.67 -9.15 -7.01
CA PHE A 412 0.44 -9.00 -6.08
C PHE A 412 1.24 -7.68 -6.28
N PRO A 413 1.68 -7.31 -7.50
CA PRO A 413 2.45 -6.07 -7.70
C PRO A 413 1.77 -4.81 -7.18
N PHE A 414 0.47 -4.64 -7.44
CA PHE A 414 -0.29 -3.46 -6.99
C PHE A 414 -0.67 -3.56 -5.51
N SER A 415 -0.84 -4.77 -4.98
CA SER A 415 -1.12 -4.97 -3.55
C SER A 415 -0.02 -4.38 -2.67
N LEU A 416 1.25 -4.38 -3.10
CA LEU A 416 2.36 -3.79 -2.34
C LEU A 416 2.14 -2.29 -2.07
N GLY A 417 1.58 -1.53 -3.02
CA GLY A 417 1.22 -0.13 -2.79
C GLY A 417 -0.01 0.01 -1.88
N PHE A 418 -1.02 -0.84 -2.08
CA PHE A 418 -2.21 -0.84 -1.22
C PHE A 418 -1.93 -1.26 0.23
N VAL A 419 -0.88 -2.04 0.50
CA VAL A 419 -0.46 -2.31 1.89
C VAL A 419 -0.05 -1.02 2.60
N VAL A 420 0.73 -0.15 1.95
CA VAL A 420 1.08 1.17 2.51
C VAL A 420 -0.18 1.98 2.78
N PHE A 421 -1.13 1.93 1.85
CA PHE A 421 -2.36 2.68 1.98
C PHE A 421 -3.28 2.14 3.09
N LEU A 422 -3.37 0.82 3.26
CA LEU A 422 -4.09 0.17 4.35
C LEU A 422 -3.47 0.44 5.72
N PHE A 423 -2.14 0.51 5.79
CA PHE A 423 -1.44 0.78 7.04
C PHE A 423 -1.45 2.26 7.42
N ARG A 424 -1.81 3.16 6.50
CA ARG A 424 -1.91 4.61 6.76
C ARG A 424 -3.34 5.11 6.85
N GLY A 425 -4.22 4.71 5.94
CA GLY A 425 -5.52 5.34 5.74
C GLY A 425 -6.65 4.60 6.44
N ALA A 426 -7.72 5.35 6.76
CA ALA A 426 -8.94 4.79 7.31
C ALA A 426 -9.51 3.65 6.45
N LEU A 427 -10.05 2.63 7.11
CA LEU A 427 -10.40 1.35 6.50
C LEU A 427 -11.46 1.50 5.41
N GLN A 428 -12.52 2.27 5.66
CA GLN A 428 -13.61 2.47 4.70
C GLN A 428 -13.12 3.00 3.35
N PRO A 429 -12.45 4.17 3.28
CA PRO A 429 -11.98 4.70 2.01
C PRO A 429 -10.78 3.92 1.45
N VAL A 430 -10.12 3.05 2.22
CA VAL A 430 -9.16 2.06 1.70
C VAL A 430 -9.87 0.94 0.95
N VAL A 431 -10.90 0.33 1.53
CA VAL A 431 -11.65 -0.78 0.95
C VAL A 431 -12.30 -0.37 -0.37
N VAL A 432 -12.95 0.80 -0.44
CA VAL A 432 -13.56 1.33 -1.67
C VAL A 432 -12.52 1.43 -2.79
N ARG A 433 -11.33 1.95 -2.48
CA ARG A 433 -10.26 2.17 -3.46
C ARG A 433 -9.61 0.87 -3.93
N ILE A 434 -9.40 -0.09 -3.03
CA ILE A 434 -8.90 -1.43 -3.41
C ILE A 434 -9.91 -2.12 -4.33
N MET A 435 -11.21 -2.09 -3.97
CA MET A 435 -12.26 -2.70 -4.78
C MET A 435 -12.40 -2.04 -6.14
N GLY A 436 -12.46 -0.71 -6.20
CA GLY A 436 -12.51 0.05 -7.45
C GLY A 436 -11.29 -0.22 -8.34
N PHE A 437 -10.09 -0.31 -7.76
CA PHE A 437 -8.87 -0.59 -8.51
C PHE A 437 -8.86 -2.00 -9.11
N PHE A 438 -9.30 -3.02 -8.38
CA PHE A 438 -9.29 -4.41 -8.88
C PHE A 438 -10.57 -4.81 -9.62
N LEU A 439 -11.59 -3.95 -9.66
CA LEU A 439 -12.84 -4.20 -10.37
C LEU A 439 -12.64 -4.58 -11.86
N PRO A 440 -11.75 -3.94 -12.64
CA PRO A 440 -11.49 -4.34 -14.02
C PRO A 440 -11.01 -5.79 -14.12
N LEU A 441 -10.21 -6.25 -13.15
CA LEU A 441 -9.71 -7.62 -13.11
C LEU A 441 -10.83 -8.62 -12.78
N ILE A 442 -11.77 -8.25 -11.91
CA ILE A 442 -12.98 -9.03 -11.61
C ILE A 442 -13.86 -9.15 -12.86
N LEU A 443 -14.08 -8.05 -13.59
CA LEU A 443 -14.83 -8.05 -14.85
C LEU A 443 -14.16 -8.95 -15.90
N ILE A 444 -12.84 -8.90 -16.02
CA ILE A 444 -12.07 -9.81 -16.91
C ILE A 444 -12.24 -11.27 -16.48
N PHE A 445 -12.27 -11.57 -15.17
CA PHE A 445 -12.54 -12.91 -14.66
C PHE A 445 -13.93 -13.43 -15.04
N ILE A 446 -14.97 -12.63 -14.81
CA ILE A 446 -16.35 -12.97 -15.16
C ILE A 446 -16.46 -13.18 -16.69
N PHE A 447 -15.90 -12.26 -17.48
CA PHE A 447 -15.89 -12.35 -18.94
C PHE A 447 -15.22 -13.63 -19.44
N ASN A 448 -14.02 -13.97 -18.91
CA ASN A 448 -13.29 -15.18 -19.31
C ASN A 448 -14.07 -16.47 -19.00
N ASN A 449 -14.82 -16.50 -17.91
CA ASN A 449 -15.60 -17.67 -17.48
C ASN A 449 -16.95 -17.78 -18.21
N SER A 450 -17.64 -16.68 -18.48
CA SER A 450 -18.94 -16.70 -19.20
C SER A 450 -18.85 -17.36 -20.59
N ILE A 451 -17.73 -17.15 -21.28
CA ILE A 451 -17.46 -17.74 -22.60
C ILE A 451 -17.19 -19.26 -22.52
N ASN A 452 -16.85 -19.81 -21.35
CA ASN A 452 -16.70 -21.26 -21.18
C ASN A 452 -18.04 -21.98 -21.21
N ASN A 453 -19.03 -21.44 -20.50
CA ASN A 453 -20.34 -22.09 -20.41
C ASN A 453 -21.06 -22.09 -21.76
N SER A 454 -20.90 -21.05 -22.58
CA SER A 454 -21.51 -20.99 -23.92
C SER A 454 -20.88 -21.95 -24.95
N ARG A 455 -19.64 -22.40 -24.73
CA ARG A 455 -18.98 -23.44 -25.56
C ARG A 455 -19.24 -24.85 -25.06
N GLY A 456 -19.41 -25.06 -23.77
CA GLY A 456 -19.78 -26.36 -23.19
C GLY A 456 -21.20 -26.81 -23.55
N VAL A 457 -22.11 -25.87 -23.79
CA VAL A 457 -23.50 -26.16 -24.20
C VAL A 457 -23.62 -26.48 -25.70
N LYS A 458 -22.66 -26.09 -26.54
CA LYS A 458 -22.65 -26.43 -27.98
C LYS A 458 -22.07 -27.81 -28.30
N ASN A 459 -21.52 -28.51 -27.30
CA ASN A 459 -20.92 -29.84 -27.45
C ASN A 459 -21.68 -30.93 -26.66
N LYS A 460 -22.92 -30.65 -26.27
CA LYS A 460 -23.94 -31.64 -25.90
C LYS A 460 -25.09 -31.50 -26.88
#